data_AF-A0A7R9IMS2-F1
#
_entry.id   AF-A0A7R9IMS2-F1
#
_cell.length_a   1.000
_cell.length_b   1.000
_cell.length_c   1.000
_cell.angle_alpha   90.00
_cell.angle_beta   90.00
_cell.angle_gamma   90.00
#
_symmetry.space_group_name_H-M   'P 1'
#
loop_
_entity.id
_entity.type
_entity.pdbx_description
1 polymer ?
#
loop_
_entity_poly.entity_id
_entity_poly.type
_entity_poly.pdbx_seq_one_letter_code
_entity_poly.pdbx_strand_id
1 'polypeptide(L)'
;MDIYTLFAKDLSVTLKALGRAFYKDCVALLVRNSFLQDTELKSKYREGLNKQRDEERKVWLIGLVPSFLNDKLIKGDKLTRGRDYEEQREFKIADVFLKFYFVTRCYNQTIEDLVTNIKEGKVPVPDVIIMNSCLWDISR
;
A
#
# COMPACT_ATOMS: atom_id res chain seq x y z
N MET A 1 -16.61 13.61 19.91
CA MET A 1 -16.87 12.36 19.17
C MET A 1 -15.55 11.98 18.56
N ASP A 2 -14.88 10.97 19.10
CA ASP A 2 -13.50 10.67 18.74
C ASP A 2 -13.40 9.93 17.41
N ILE A 3 -12.49 10.39 16.56
CA ILE A 3 -12.28 9.83 15.20
C ILE A 3 -11.81 8.36 15.29
N TYR A 4 -11.19 7.99 16.42
CA TYR A 4 -10.78 6.63 16.77
C TYR A 4 -11.92 5.61 16.80
N THR A 5 -13.19 6.03 16.92
CA THR A 5 -14.33 5.09 16.94
C THR A 5 -14.79 4.65 15.54
N LEU A 6 -14.26 5.23 14.47
CA LEU A 6 -14.75 5.00 13.10
C LEU A 6 -13.86 4.10 12.22
N PHE A 7 -12.65 3.76 12.67
CA PHE A 7 -11.74 2.90 11.91
C PHE A 7 -11.62 1.52 12.55
N ALA A 8 -11.84 0.52 11.71
CA ALA A 8 -11.76 -0.88 12.07
C ALA A 8 -10.32 -1.30 12.47
N LYS A 9 -10.21 -2.39 13.22
CA LYS A 9 -8.97 -2.83 13.87
C LYS A 9 -7.99 -3.45 12.86
N ASP A 10 -8.50 -4.18 11.88
CA ASP A 10 -7.71 -4.71 10.76
C ASP A 10 -8.25 -4.21 9.40
N LEU A 11 -7.60 -3.22 8.80
CA LEU A 11 -7.95 -2.64 7.50
C LEU A 11 -6.99 -3.14 6.40
N SER A 12 -7.53 -3.75 5.36
CA SER A 12 -6.78 -4.22 4.18
C SER A 12 -7.14 -3.42 2.92
N VAL A 13 -6.13 -2.94 2.19
CA VAL A 13 -6.24 -1.92 1.13
C VAL A 13 -5.67 -2.42 -0.21
N THR A 14 -6.43 -2.21 -1.29
CA THR A 14 -6.35 -2.88 -2.60
C THR A 14 -7.07 -1.98 -3.65
N LEU A 15 -6.71 -1.81 -4.94
CA LEU A 15 -5.62 -2.26 -5.78
C LEU A 15 -5.32 -1.20 -6.88
N LYS A 16 -4.15 -1.33 -7.54
CA LYS A 16 -3.67 -0.46 -8.64
C LYS A 16 -3.53 1.04 -8.29
N ALA A 17 -2.90 1.81 -9.18
CA ALA A 17 -2.10 3.02 -8.86
C ALA A 17 -2.72 4.09 -7.95
N LEU A 18 -4.03 4.36 -8.05
CA LEU A 18 -4.73 5.30 -7.16
C LEU A 18 -4.68 4.87 -5.68
N GLY A 19 -4.60 3.56 -5.41
CA GLY A 19 -4.50 3.00 -4.07
C GLY A 19 -3.22 3.35 -3.32
N ARG A 20 -2.11 3.71 -4.00
CA ARG A 20 -0.87 4.12 -3.29
C ARG A 20 -0.97 5.48 -2.63
N ALA A 21 -1.71 6.42 -3.22
CA ALA A 21 -1.97 7.72 -2.61
C ALA A 21 -2.90 7.52 -1.41
N PHE A 22 -4.06 6.88 -1.66
CA PHE A 22 -5.05 6.57 -0.63
C PHE A 22 -4.48 5.81 0.58
N TYR A 23 -3.66 4.78 0.37
CA TYR A 23 -2.98 4.07 1.47
C TYR A 23 -2.11 5.01 2.31
N LYS A 24 -1.32 5.86 1.67
CA LYS A 24 -0.45 6.81 2.37
C LYS A 24 -1.23 7.92 3.08
N ASP A 25 -2.40 8.30 2.54
CA ASP A 25 -3.35 9.18 3.23
C ASP A 25 -3.92 8.51 4.48
N CYS A 26 -4.32 7.22 4.42
CA CYS A 26 -4.75 6.47 5.61
C CYS A 26 -3.65 6.41 6.68
N VAL A 27 -2.40 6.12 6.30
CA VAL A 27 -1.26 6.13 7.23
C VAL A 27 -1.02 7.55 7.79
N ALA A 28 -1.11 8.59 6.97
CA ALA A 28 -0.94 9.97 7.41
C ALA A 28 -2.07 10.42 8.37
N LEU A 29 -3.32 10.06 8.10
CA LEU A 29 -4.45 10.29 9.00
C LEU A 29 -4.22 9.61 10.37
N LEU A 30 -3.80 8.34 10.39
CA LEU A 30 -3.59 7.61 11.64
C LEU A 30 -2.38 8.13 12.45
N VAL A 31 -1.30 8.56 11.79
CA VAL A 31 -0.08 9.03 12.47
C VAL A 31 -0.18 10.49 12.94
N ARG A 32 -0.82 11.35 12.16
CA ARG A 32 -0.77 12.82 12.35
C ARG A 32 -2.10 13.55 12.07
N ASN A 33 -3.22 12.82 12.02
CA ASN A 33 -4.57 13.35 11.80
C ASN A 33 -4.67 14.34 10.61
N SER A 34 -3.95 14.05 9.52
CA SER A 34 -3.94 14.92 8.33
C SER A 34 -3.54 14.16 7.06
N PHE A 35 -4.25 14.45 5.97
CA PHE A 35 -3.97 13.97 4.61
C PHE A 35 -2.58 14.42 4.12
N LEU A 36 -2.06 13.76 3.09
CA LEU A 36 -0.87 14.22 2.38
C LEU A 36 -1.13 15.53 1.63
N GLN A 37 -0.26 16.51 1.80
CA GLN A 37 -0.29 17.72 0.99
C GLN A 37 0.52 17.54 -0.28
N ASP A 38 0.07 18.18 -1.35
CA ASP A 38 0.73 18.29 -2.65
C ASP A 38 2.20 18.73 -2.52
N THR A 39 2.49 19.60 -1.55
CA THR A 39 3.83 20.10 -1.20
C THR A 39 4.77 18.97 -0.75
N GLU A 40 4.26 17.99 -0.01
CA GLU A 40 5.03 16.86 0.53
C GLU A 40 5.26 15.78 -0.54
N LEU A 41 4.30 15.58 -1.43
CA LEU A 41 4.48 14.75 -2.62
C LEU A 41 5.57 15.35 -3.53
N LYS A 42 5.53 16.67 -3.75
CA LYS A 42 6.54 17.41 -4.53
C LYS A 42 7.91 17.42 -3.86
N SER A 43 8.00 17.51 -2.53
CA SER A 43 9.28 17.47 -1.83
C SER A 43 9.94 16.09 -1.91
N LYS A 44 9.21 15.00 -1.67
CA LYS A 44 9.74 13.63 -1.81
C LYS A 44 10.11 13.28 -3.25
N TYR A 45 9.38 13.79 -4.24
CA TYR A 45 9.76 13.65 -5.65
C TYR A 45 11.07 14.38 -5.97
N ARG A 46 11.25 15.61 -5.48
CA ARG A 46 12.50 16.38 -5.62
C ARG A 46 13.67 15.74 -4.88
N GLU A 47 13.45 15.20 -3.69
CA GLU A 47 14.45 14.42 -2.93
C GLU A 47 14.94 13.21 -3.74
N GLY A 48 14.01 12.47 -4.36
CA GLY A 48 14.33 11.37 -5.28
C GLY A 48 15.15 11.83 -6.49
N LEU A 49 14.82 12.98 -7.10
CA LEU A 49 15.59 13.55 -8.22
C LEU A 49 17.02 13.93 -7.84
N ASN A 50 17.25 14.37 -6.61
CA ASN A 50 18.56 14.81 -6.12
C ASN A 50 19.52 13.66 -5.76
N LYS A 51 19.06 12.39 -5.80
CA LYS A 51 19.93 11.24 -5.53
C LYS A 51 20.89 10.98 -6.69
N GLN A 52 22.19 10.98 -6.38
CA GLN A 52 23.28 10.78 -7.35
C GLN A 52 23.28 9.39 -7.98
N ARG A 53 22.82 8.34 -7.26
CA ARG A 53 22.75 6.98 -7.79
C ARG A 53 21.44 6.76 -8.53
N ASP A 54 21.53 6.46 -9.83
CA ASP A 54 20.36 6.20 -10.69
C ASP A 54 19.43 5.11 -10.15
N GLU A 55 19.96 4.08 -9.48
CA GLU A 55 19.13 3.03 -8.88
C GLU A 55 18.28 3.57 -7.72
N GLU A 56 18.87 4.37 -6.83
CA GLU A 56 18.10 4.98 -5.73
C GLU A 56 17.11 6.01 -6.27
N ARG A 57 17.51 6.82 -7.24
CA ARG A 57 16.64 7.79 -7.92
C ARG A 57 15.45 7.07 -8.57
N LYS A 58 15.66 5.95 -9.27
CA LYS A 58 14.58 5.11 -9.81
C LYS A 58 13.65 4.59 -8.70
N VAL A 59 14.20 4.04 -7.61
CA VAL A 59 13.42 3.53 -6.47
C VAL A 59 12.51 4.60 -5.86
N TRP A 60 13.02 5.83 -5.68
CA TRP A 60 12.23 6.94 -5.16
C TRP A 60 11.18 7.44 -6.16
N LEU A 61 11.53 7.60 -7.43
CA LEU A 61 10.61 8.09 -8.48
C LEU A 61 9.43 7.15 -8.77
N ILE A 62 9.60 5.83 -8.58
CA ILE A 62 8.51 4.84 -8.77
C ILE A 62 7.69 4.58 -7.50
N GLY A 63 8.10 5.15 -6.36
CA GLY A 63 7.40 5.05 -5.08
C GLY A 63 7.80 3.87 -4.18
N LEU A 64 8.81 3.09 -4.56
CA LEU A 64 9.37 1.96 -3.79
C LEU A 64 10.27 2.42 -2.63
N VAL A 65 9.91 3.51 -1.96
CA VAL A 65 10.63 3.98 -0.77
C VAL A 65 10.52 2.89 0.30
N PRO A 66 11.63 2.49 0.98
CA PRO A 66 11.62 1.39 1.94
C PRO A 66 10.63 1.57 3.10
N SER A 67 10.37 2.82 3.48
CA SER A 67 9.37 3.20 4.47
C SER A 67 8.73 4.58 4.20
N PHE A 68 7.55 4.77 4.76
CA PHE A 68 6.74 5.98 4.74
C PHE A 68 5.98 6.04 6.08
N LEU A 69 6.24 7.05 6.91
CA LEU A 69 5.59 7.22 8.23
C LEU A 69 5.55 5.93 9.06
N ASN A 70 6.68 5.21 9.13
CA ASN A 70 6.85 3.92 9.81
C ASN A 70 6.09 2.72 9.21
N ASP A 71 5.55 2.82 7.99
CA ASP A 71 5.23 1.62 7.21
C ASP A 71 6.51 0.81 6.89
N LYS A 72 6.31 -0.46 6.53
CA LYS A 72 7.36 -1.36 6.07
C LYS A 72 6.98 -1.94 4.71
N LEU A 73 7.89 -1.86 3.75
CA LEU A 73 7.82 -2.64 2.53
C LEU A 73 8.19 -4.10 2.84
N ILE A 74 7.21 -5.00 2.74
CA ILE A 74 7.37 -6.45 3.02
C ILE A 74 7.83 -7.19 1.76
N LYS A 75 7.20 -6.90 0.62
CA LYS A 75 7.57 -7.39 -0.71
C LYS A 75 7.56 -6.20 -1.66
N GLY A 76 8.55 -6.08 -2.52
CA GLY A 76 8.59 -5.05 -3.55
C GLY A 76 9.48 -5.53 -4.67
N ASP A 77 8.88 -5.97 -5.77
CA ASP A 77 9.64 -6.65 -6.81
C ASP A 77 10.58 -5.71 -7.57
N LYS A 78 11.74 -6.24 -7.98
CA LYS A 78 12.78 -5.45 -8.64
C LYS A 78 12.35 -5.03 -10.04
N LEU A 79 11.96 -3.75 -10.17
CA LEU A 79 12.01 -2.92 -11.39
C LEU A 79 11.38 -3.50 -12.69
N THR A 80 10.66 -4.62 -12.64
CA THR A 80 9.93 -5.15 -13.80
C THR A 80 8.60 -4.39 -13.90
N ARG A 81 8.43 -3.60 -14.96
CA ARG A 81 7.11 -3.05 -15.34
C ARG A 81 6.21 -4.13 -15.98
N GLY A 82 6.33 -5.37 -15.51
CA GLY A 82 5.68 -6.56 -16.04
C GLY A 82 4.30 -6.78 -15.45
N ARG A 83 3.61 -7.82 -15.94
CA ARG A 83 2.26 -8.23 -15.49
C ARG A 83 2.27 -9.02 -14.17
N ASP A 84 3.42 -9.05 -13.53
CA ASP A 84 3.76 -9.89 -12.39
C ASP A 84 4.46 -9.04 -11.30
N TYR A 85 4.45 -7.71 -11.43
CA TYR A 85 4.93 -6.80 -10.40
C TYR A 85 3.99 -6.82 -9.20
N GLU A 86 4.58 -6.97 -8.01
CA GLU A 86 3.91 -6.94 -6.73
C GLU A 86 4.63 -6.03 -5.72
N GLU A 87 3.85 -5.31 -4.93
CA GLU A 87 4.30 -4.53 -3.79
C GLU A 87 3.34 -4.78 -2.61
N GLN A 88 3.88 -5.19 -1.48
CA GLN A 88 3.15 -5.47 -0.24
C GLN A 88 3.73 -4.60 0.87
N ARG A 89 2.87 -3.84 1.55
CA ARG A 89 3.26 -2.96 2.66
C ARG A 89 2.41 -3.23 3.89
N GLU A 90 3.02 -3.08 5.06
CA GLU A 90 2.34 -3.18 6.34
C GLU A 90 2.66 -1.97 7.21
N PHE A 91 1.64 -1.43 7.85
CA PHE A 91 1.73 -0.36 8.85
C PHE A 91 0.91 -0.76 10.07
N LYS A 92 1.42 -0.55 11.29
CA LYS A 92 0.71 -0.85 12.54
C LYS A 92 0.85 0.30 13.52
N ILE A 93 -0.25 0.74 14.12
CA ILE A 93 -0.27 1.71 15.21
C ILE A 93 -1.39 1.37 16.20
N ALA A 94 -1.05 1.25 17.49
CA ALA A 94 -1.96 0.76 18.52
C ALA A 94 -2.70 -0.53 18.06
N ASP A 95 -4.04 -0.51 18.09
CA ASP A 95 -4.92 -1.61 17.70
C ASP A 95 -5.35 -1.56 16.22
N VAL A 96 -4.73 -0.69 15.40
CA VAL A 96 -5.00 -0.58 13.95
C VAL A 96 -3.86 -1.19 13.15
N PHE A 97 -4.18 -2.19 12.31
CA PHE A 97 -3.28 -2.76 11.32
C PHE A 97 -3.74 -2.41 9.91
N LEU A 98 -2.79 -1.99 9.09
CA LEU A 98 -2.99 -1.58 7.71
C LEU A 98 -2.12 -2.43 6.79
N LYS A 99 -2.74 -3.30 5.99
CA LYS A 99 -2.06 -4.03 4.91
C LYS A 99 -2.39 -3.41 3.56
N PHE A 100 -1.39 -3.22 2.72
CA PHE A 100 -1.56 -2.74 1.35
C PHE A 100 -0.97 -3.73 0.36
N TYR A 101 -1.79 -4.11 -0.62
CA TYR A 101 -1.40 -4.97 -1.73
C TYR A 101 -1.53 -4.19 -3.04
N PHE A 102 -0.41 -4.02 -3.72
CA PHE A 102 -0.35 -3.65 -5.13
C PHE A 102 0.01 -4.91 -5.92
N VAL A 103 -0.95 -5.39 -6.72
CA VAL A 103 -0.74 -6.44 -7.71
C VAL A 103 -1.27 -5.97 -9.06
N THR A 104 -0.72 -6.54 -10.13
CA THR A 104 -0.99 -6.13 -11.51
C THR A 104 -2.18 -6.86 -12.15
N ARG A 105 -2.65 -7.96 -11.54
CA ARG A 105 -3.83 -8.74 -11.93
C ARG A 105 -4.74 -8.93 -10.72
N CYS A 106 -6.05 -8.89 -10.90
CA CYS A 106 -7.00 -9.03 -9.78
C CYS A 106 -7.01 -10.44 -9.14
N TYR A 107 -6.54 -11.46 -9.86
CA TYR A 107 -6.33 -12.81 -9.33
C TYR A 107 -4.88 -13.26 -9.64
N ASN A 108 -4.16 -13.66 -8.60
CA ASN A 108 -2.80 -14.21 -8.65
C ASN A 108 -2.54 -15.05 -7.38
N GLN A 109 -1.41 -15.77 -7.34
CA GLN A 109 -1.04 -16.61 -6.19
C GLN A 109 -1.04 -15.81 -4.87
N THR A 110 -0.53 -14.59 -4.86
CA THR A 110 -0.51 -13.73 -3.65
C THR A 110 -1.89 -13.47 -3.06
N ILE A 111 -2.93 -13.25 -3.88
CA ILE A 111 -4.31 -13.07 -3.41
C ILE A 111 -4.95 -14.42 -3.03
N GLU A 112 -4.66 -15.50 -3.77
CA GLU A 112 -5.13 -16.85 -3.44
C GLU A 112 -4.56 -17.35 -2.10
N ASP A 113 -3.26 -17.15 -1.87
CA ASP A 113 -2.58 -17.44 -0.61
C ASP A 113 -3.16 -16.59 0.53
N LEU A 114 -3.42 -15.30 0.31
CA LEU A 114 -4.03 -14.43 1.32
C LEU A 114 -5.41 -14.95 1.73
N VAL A 115 -6.29 -15.23 0.76
CA VAL A 115 -7.65 -15.74 1.03
C VAL A 115 -7.61 -17.12 1.70
N THR A 116 -6.70 -18.00 1.27
CA THR A 116 -6.51 -19.33 1.86
C THR A 116 -6.01 -19.23 3.30
N ASN A 117 -5.00 -18.41 3.57
CA ASN A 117 -4.49 -18.19 4.92
C ASN A 117 -5.54 -17.54 5.86
N ILE A 118 -6.42 -16.67 5.35
CA ILE A 118 -7.58 -16.17 6.12
C ILE A 118 -8.55 -17.31 6.43
N LYS A 119 -8.93 -18.11 5.41
CA LYS A 119 -9.86 -19.24 5.55
C LYS A 119 -9.37 -20.32 6.52
N GLU A 120 -8.06 -20.56 6.55
CA GLU A 120 -7.41 -21.51 7.45
C GLU A 120 -7.07 -20.93 8.84
N GLY A 121 -7.40 -19.65 9.10
CA GLY A 121 -7.12 -18.99 10.38
C GLY A 121 -5.62 -18.70 10.65
N LYS A 122 -4.77 -18.78 9.62
CA LYS A 122 -3.33 -18.49 9.70
C LYS A 122 -3.03 -16.99 9.79
N VAL A 123 -3.95 -16.14 9.34
CA VAL A 123 -3.92 -14.69 9.54
C VAL A 123 -5.28 -14.18 10.01
N PRO A 124 -5.34 -13.06 10.75
CA PRO A 124 -6.60 -12.43 11.14
C PRO A 124 -7.50 -12.13 9.93
N VAL A 125 -8.81 -12.28 10.11
CA VAL A 125 -9.81 -11.81 9.15
C VAL A 125 -9.80 -10.27 9.19
N PRO A 126 -9.58 -9.57 8.07
CA PRO A 126 -9.68 -8.11 8.05
C PRO A 126 -11.13 -7.68 8.26
N ASP A 127 -11.36 -6.69 9.12
CA ASP A 127 -12.67 -6.07 9.31
C ASP A 127 -13.16 -5.37 8.04
N VAL A 128 -12.22 -4.82 7.26
CA VAL A 128 -12.52 -4.06 6.02
C VAL A 128 -11.54 -4.45 4.91
N ILE A 129 -12.09 -4.71 3.73
CA ILE A 129 -11.36 -4.90 2.48
C ILE A 129 -11.80 -3.78 1.52
N ILE A 130 -10.90 -2.83 1.22
CA ILE A 130 -11.14 -1.82 0.19
C ILE A 130 -10.49 -2.34 -1.09
N MET A 131 -11.30 -2.78 -2.06
CA MET A 131 -10.86 -3.25 -3.37
C MET A 131 -11.32 -2.29 -4.46
N ASN A 132 -10.38 -1.68 -5.18
CA ASN A 132 -10.67 -0.89 -6.38
C ASN A 132 -11.39 -1.75 -7.44
N SER A 133 -12.26 -1.14 -8.26
CA SER A 133 -13.13 -1.86 -9.19
C SER A 133 -12.36 -2.70 -10.22
N CYS A 134 -12.31 -4.01 -9.98
CA CYS A 134 -11.69 -5.02 -10.84
C CYS A 134 -12.33 -5.18 -12.24
N LEU A 135 -13.40 -4.43 -12.52
CA LEU A 135 -14.19 -4.52 -13.75
C LEU A 135 -13.36 -4.35 -15.04
N TRP A 136 -12.32 -3.50 -14.99
CA TRP A 136 -11.39 -3.27 -16.12
C TRP A 136 -10.35 -4.38 -16.35
N ASP A 137 -10.26 -5.38 -15.47
CA ASP A 137 -9.34 -6.52 -15.57
C ASP A 137 -10.04 -7.80 -16.09
N ILE A 138 -11.37 -7.84 -16.13
CA ILE A 138 -12.16 -8.98 -16.65
C ILE A 138 -12.16 -9.01 -18.19
N SER A 139 -11.95 -7.86 -18.84
CA SER A 139 -12.09 -7.67 -20.29
C SER A 139 -10.76 -7.50 -21.03
N ARG A 140 -9.69 -8.22 -20.64
CA ARG A 140 -8.35 -8.13 -21.23
C ARG A 140 -7.70 -9.49 -21.48
#